data_AF-B0YF11-F1
#
_entry.id   AF-B0YF11-F1
#
_cell.length_a   1.000
_cell.length_b   1.000
_cell.length_c   1.000
_cell.angle_alpha   90.00
_cell.angle_beta   90.00
_cell.angle_gamma   90.00
#
_symmetry.space_group_name_H-M   'P 1'
#
loop_
_entity.id
_entity.type
_entity.pdbx_description
1 polymer ?
#
loop_
_entity_poly.entity_id
_entity_poly.type
_entity_poly.pdbx_seq_one_letter_code
_entity_poly.pdbx_strand_id
1 'polypeptide(L)'
;MEDYRASSLFQPSNLAKALEDTMNPSSGGPTHLLGTIVSIPHTISARTLAVLGYDFVMIDAQHTPIDAENLVRLIQTVSLSSQGRTIPICRVPSAQSHLLTYALDAGAGGIIFPHIDTPEQAAEAVSKCRYAYSGGDRSLAPAVLVPGVTDVAPPGSFHEGVADKNIAVIVQIESPLALDNADAIAAVPGVNGLMLGAGDLRVALRCPPRGAGDPEDQKILDAIDQLVKVSRRHQKPLAVVTCKVSGTSRTWLKDFQLLMLTSDYFSVVKGHKEALARMTETLAEVQELKN
;
A
#
# COMPACT_ATOMS: atom_id res chain seq x y z
N MET A 1 -13.92 1.21 -8.59
CA MET A 1 -12.58 1.77 -8.88
C MET A 1 -12.57 2.80 -10.02
N GLU A 2 -13.46 2.72 -11.01
CA GLU A 2 -13.53 3.74 -12.09
C GLU A 2 -13.74 5.17 -11.53
N ASP A 3 -14.52 5.31 -10.46
CA ASP A 3 -14.78 6.60 -9.80
C ASP A 3 -13.53 7.26 -9.17
N TYR A 4 -12.46 6.47 -8.99
CA TYR A 4 -11.18 6.93 -8.42
C TYR A 4 -10.09 7.05 -9.47
N ARG A 5 -10.42 6.81 -10.74
CA ARG A 5 -9.46 6.87 -11.84
C ARG A 5 -8.90 8.29 -12.00
N ALA A 6 -7.61 8.38 -12.30
CA ALA A 6 -6.97 9.65 -12.62
C ALA A 6 -7.54 10.28 -13.90
N SER A 7 -7.53 11.62 -13.98
CA SER A 7 -7.90 12.37 -15.19
C SER A 7 -7.06 11.96 -16.42
N SER A 8 -5.82 11.54 -16.18
CA SER A 8 -4.88 10.98 -17.14
C SER A 8 -4.17 9.80 -16.47
N LEU A 9 -3.87 8.72 -17.20
CA LEU A 9 -3.15 7.56 -16.63
C LEU A 9 -1.69 7.87 -16.25
N PHE A 10 -1.19 9.05 -16.60
CA PHE A 10 0.11 9.58 -16.19
C PHE A 10 0.05 10.36 -14.86
N GLN A 11 -1.15 10.56 -14.31
CA GLN A 11 -1.41 11.29 -13.07
C GLN A 11 -1.89 10.32 -11.97
N PRO A 12 -1.78 10.70 -10.69
CA PRO A 12 -2.21 9.86 -9.60
C PRO A 12 -3.72 9.65 -9.58
N SER A 13 -4.13 8.39 -9.41
CA SER A 13 -5.52 8.03 -9.12
C SER A 13 -5.92 8.56 -7.74
N ASN A 14 -7.22 8.81 -7.54
CA ASN A 14 -7.75 9.42 -6.33
C ASN A 14 -7.91 8.42 -5.18
N LEU A 15 -6.77 7.91 -4.69
CA LEU A 15 -6.77 7.00 -3.55
C LEU A 15 -7.24 7.69 -2.28
N ALA A 16 -6.91 8.98 -2.09
CA ALA A 16 -7.37 9.73 -0.92
C ALA A 16 -8.90 9.69 -0.78
N LYS A 17 -9.64 9.82 -1.89
CA LYS A 17 -11.09 9.67 -1.89
C LYS A 17 -11.55 8.23 -1.68
N ALA A 18 -10.91 7.25 -2.31
CA ALA A 18 -11.23 5.85 -2.09
C ALA A 18 -11.08 5.44 -0.61
N LEU A 19 -10.05 5.97 0.06
CA LEU A 19 -9.82 5.80 1.49
C LEU A 19 -10.91 6.45 2.34
N GLU A 20 -11.30 7.69 2.02
CA GLU A 20 -12.41 8.37 2.70
C GLU A 20 -13.72 7.57 2.57
N ASP A 21 -14.02 7.07 1.38
CA ASP A 21 -15.24 6.32 1.10
C ASP A 21 -15.31 5.01 1.89
N THR A 22 -14.17 4.35 2.12
CA THR A 22 -14.11 3.13 2.95
C THR A 22 -14.49 3.37 4.42
N MET A 23 -14.38 4.60 4.90
CA MET A 23 -14.80 5.00 6.25
C MET A 23 -16.24 5.52 6.29
N ASN A 24 -16.88 5.72 5.14
CA ASN A 24 -18.24 6.25 5.04
C ASN A 24 -19.18 5.23 4.38
N PRO A 25 -19.96 4.45 5.17
CA PRO A 25 -20.90 3.47 4.63
C PRO A 25 -21.98 4.04 3.70
N SER A 26 -22.25 5.35 3.78
CA SER A 26 -23.24 6.03 2.95
C SER A 26 -22.66 6.57 1.63
N SER A 27 -21.35 6.44 1.40
CA SER A 27 -20.69 6.90 0.17
C SER A 27 -21.14 6.13 -1.07
N GLY A 28 -21.63 4.90 -0.91
CA GLY A 28 -21.84 3.96 -2.00
C GLY A 28 -20.53 3.40 -2.58
N GLY A 29 -19.38 3.79 -2.01
CA GLY A 29 -18.04 3.31 -2.37
C GLY A 29 -17.69 1.97 -1.70
N PRO A 30 -16.45 1.50 -1.90
CA PRO A 30 -15.98 0.23 -1.36
C PRO A 30 -15.83 0.33 0.16
N THR A 31 -16.18 -0.72 0.89
CA THR A 31 -15.91 -0.86 2.33
C THR A 31 -14.51 -1.38 2.62
N HIS A 32 -13.92 -2.11 1.66
CA HIS A 32 -12.56 -2.60 1.67
C HIS A 32 -11.94 -2.44 0.29
N LEU A 33 -10.66 -2.10 0.25
CA LEU A 33 -9.79 -2.13 -0.91
C LEU A 33 -8.88 -3.36 -0.78
N LEU A 34 -8.88 -4.20 -1.81
CA LEU A 34 -8.12 -5.44 -1.87
C LEU A 34 -6.92 -5.25 -2.80
N GLY A 35 -5.73 -5.45 -2.27
CA GLY A 35 -4.49 -5.27 -3.02
C GLY A 35 -3.50 -6.40 -2.86
N THR A 36 -2.38 -6.26 -3.57
CA THR A 36 -1.25 -7.18 -3.53
C THR A 36 0.06 -6.39 -3.59
N ILE A 37 1.18 -7.09 -3.38
CA ILE A 37 2.51 -6.49 -3.31
C ILE A 37 3.35 -7.00 -4.47
N VAL A 38 4.03 -6.06 -5.15
CA VAL A 38 5.14 -6.34 -6.07
C VAL A 38 6.42 -6.36 -5.26
N SER A 39 6.94 -7.56 -5.01
CA SER A 39 8.24 -7.82 -4.40
C SER A 39 9.28 -8.28 -5.42
N ILE A 40 8.86 -8.77 -6.60
CA ILE A 40 9.73 -9.09 -7.72
C ILE A 40 9.84 -7.82 -8.58
N PRO A 41 10.99 -7.12 -8.60
CA PRO A 41 11.10 -5.77 -9.18
C PRO A 41 11.21 -5.81 -10.71
N HIS A 42 10.20 -6.38 -11.37
CA HIS A 42 10.16 -6.56 -12.81
C HIS A 42 8.76 -6.30 -13.38
N THR A 43 8.70 -5.66 -14.55
CA THR A 43 7.45 -5.24 -15.20
C THR A 43 6.53 -6.40 -15.59
N ILE A 44 7.08 -7.60 -15.82
CA ILE A 44 6.27 -8.82 -16.02
C ILE A 44 5.40 -9.10 -14.78
N SER A 45 5.97 -9.00 -13.58
CA SER A 45 5.21 -9.20 -12.34
C SER A 45 4.14 -8.11 -12.19
N ALA A 46 4.55 -6.85 -12.31
CA ALA A 46 3.64 -5.71 -12.22
C ALA A 46 2.47 -5.79 -13.22
N ARG A 47 2.74 -6.10 -14.49
CA ARG A 47 1.71 -6.29 -15.53
C ARG A 47 0.77 -7.43 -15.19
N THR A 48 1.32 -8.55 -14.71
CA THR A 48 0.53 -9.73 -14.37
C THR A 48 -0.45 -9.39 -13.25
N LEU A 49 0.02 -8.74 -12.18
CA LEU A 49 -0.83 -8.35 -11.05
C LEU A 49 -1.85 -7.26 -11.41
N ALA A 50 -1.46 -6.31 -12.27
CA ALA A 50 -2.30 -5.17 -12.66
C ALA A 50 -3.66 -5.57 -13.28
N VAL A 51 -3.75 -6.73 -13.92
CA VAL A 51 -4.93 -7.18 -14.66
C VAL A 51 -5.77 -8.22 -13.92
N LEU A 52 -5.42 -8.58 -12.68
CA LEU A 52 -6.14 -9.61 -11.90
C LEU A 52 -7.37 -9.09 -11.16
N GLY A 53 -7.66 -7.79 -11.23
CA GLY A 53 -8.82 -7.18 -10.57
C GLY A 53 -8.56 -6.74 -9.12
N TYR A 54 -7.31 -6.52 -8.73
CA TYR A 54 -6.98 -5.83 -7.48
C TYR A 54 -7.39 -4.35 -7.56
N ASP A 55 -7.84 -3.77 -6.44
CA ASP A 55 -8.11 -2.35 -6.33
C ASP A 55 -6.82 -1.52 -6.33
N PHE A 56 -5.76 -2.08 -5.74
CA PHE A 56 -4.43 -1.47 -5.73
C PHE A 56 -3.30 -2.50 -5.78
N VAL A 57 -2.12 -2.03 -6.20
CA VAL A 57 -0.86 -2.78 -6.13
C VAL A 57 0.17 -1.94 -5.41
N MET A 58 0.77 -2.48 -4.35
CA MET A 58 1.87 -1.85 -3.64
C MET A 58 3.21 -2.24 -4.26
N ILE A 59 3.97 -1.24 -4.74
CA ILE A 59 5.36 -1.39 -5.12
C ILE A 59 6.21 -1.16 -3.86
N ASP A 60 6.93 -2.19 -3.41
CA ASP A 60 7.73 -2.11 -2.18
C ASP A 60 9.18 -1.68 -2.47
N ALA A 61 9.44 -0.38 -2.48
CA ALA A 61 10.78 0.16 -2.67
C ALA A 61 11.63 0.22 -1.38
N GLN A 62 11.10 -0.25 -0.24
CA GLN A 62 11.86 -0.33 1.02
C GLN A 62 12.73 -1.59 1.09
N HIS A 63 12.14 -2.75 0.75
CA HIS A 63 12.77 -4.06 0.93
C HIS A 63 13.08 -4.80 -0.37
N THR A 64 12.94 -4.13 -1.52
CA THR A 64 13.34 -4.69 -2.81
C THR A 64 14.36 -3.79 -3.50
N PRO A 65 15.29 -4.37 -4.29
CA PRO A 65 16.33 -3.60 -4.97
C PRO A 65 15.76 -2.88 -6.20
N ILE A 66 14.98 -1.83 -5.96
CA ILE A 66 14.38 -0.98 -6.98
C ILE A 66 15.17 0.33 -7.07
N ASP A 67 15.68 0.65 -8.26
CA ASP A 67 16.18 1.97 -8.59
C ASP A 67 15.05 2.91 -9.09
N ALA A 68 15.37 4.19 -9.28
CA ALA A 68 14.41 5.20 -9.68
C ALA A 68 13.74 4.90 -11.04
N GLU A 69 14.51 4.43 -12.03
CA GLU A 69 13.97 4.16 -13.38
C GLU A 69 13.02 2.96 -13.35
N ASN A 70 13.40 1.89 -12.66
CA ASN A 70 12.56 0.71 -12.50
C ASN A 70 11.30 1.04 -11.69
N LEU A 71 11.40 1.87 -10.64
CA LEU A 71 10.24 2.32 -9.88
C LEU A 71 9.20 3.01 -10.79
N VAL A 72 9.65 3.95 -11.61
CA VAL A 72 8.79 4.65 -12.58
C VAL A 72 8.13 3.65 -13.53
N ARG A 73 8.92 2.73 -14.11
CA ARG A 73 8.41 1.69 -15.02
C ARG A 73 7.37 0.79 -14.37
N LEU A 74 7.58 0.38 -13.11
CA LEU A 74 6.65 -0.48 -12.38
C LEU A 74 5.30 0.23 -12.11
N ILE A 75 5.35 1.46 -11.60
CA ILE A 75 4.15 2.27 -11.33
C ILE A 75 3.34 2.49 -12.62
N GLN A 76 4.01 2.96 -13.69
CA GLN A 76 3.36 3.18 -14.98
C GLN A 76 2.81 1.89 -15.59
N THR A 77 3.52 0.76 -15.43
CA THR A 77 3.04 -0.55 -15.90
C THR A 77 1.73 -0.93 -15.24
N VAL A 78 1.57 -0.69 -13.94
CA VAL A 78 0.32 -0.97 -13.21
C VAL A 78 -0.82 -0.09 -13.74
N SER A 79 -0.61 1.24 -13.80
CA SER A 79 -1.63 2.18 -14.28
C SER A 79 -2.08 1.87 -15.70
N LEU A 80 -1.13 1.69 -16.62
CA LEU A 80 -1.42 1.52 -18.05
C LEU A 80 -2.02 0.15 -18.35
N SER A 81 -1.48 -0.93 -17.76
CA SER A 81 -1.97 -2.29 -18.03
C SER A 81 -3.36 -2.53 -17.45
N SER A 82 -3.69 -1.91 -16.32
CA SER A 82 -5.02 -1.98 -15.71
C SER A 82 -6.01 -0.97 -16.31
N GLN A 83 -5.56 -0.08 -17.21
CA GLN A 83 -6.33 1.05 -17.72
C GLN A 83 -6.87 1.95 -16.60
N GLY A 84 -6.12 2.11 -15.51
CA GLY A 84 -6.49 2.91 -14.35
C GLY A 84 -7.45 2.24 -13.37
N ARG A 85 -7.77 0.95 -13.55
CA ARG A 85 -8.64 0.20 -12.62
C ARG A 85 -7.92 -0.25 -11.35
N THR A 86 -6.59 -0.37 -11.42
CA THR A 86 -5.74 -0.77 -10.30
C THR A 86 -4.85 0.40 -9.94
N ILE A 87 -4.97 0.90 -8.71
CA ILE A 87 -4.20 2.05 -8.22
C ILE A 87 -2.77 1.61 -7.86
N PRO A 88 -1.70 2.13 -8.48
CA PRO A 88 -0.36 1.91 -7.96
C PRO A 88 -0.14 2.74 -6.70
N ILE A 89 0.36 2.09 -5.66
CA ILE A 89 0.85 2.76 -4.45
C ILE A 89 2.30 2.35 -4.21
N CYS A 90 3.09 3.19 -3.56
CA CYS A 90 4.50 2.89 -3.32
C CYS A 90 4.85 3.01 -1.85
N ARG A 91 5.52 1.99 -1.29
CA ARG A 91 6.22 2.14 -0.02
C ARG A 91 7.65 2.57 -0.30
N VAL A 92 8.01 3.77 0.15
CA VAL A 92 9.37 4.32 0.00
C VAL A 92 10.14 4.21 1.32
N PRO A 93 11.48 4.16 1.31
CA PRO A 93 12.27 4.01 2.54
C PRO A 93 12.06 5.10 3.61
N SER A 94 11.80 6.34 3.20
CA SER A 94 11.57 7.48 4.11
C SER A 94 11.07 8.71 3.32
N ALA A 95 10.62 9.74 4.04
CA ALA A 95 10.27 11.05 3.46
C ALA A 95 11.44 11.76 2.75
N GLN A 96 12.69 11.41 3.11
CA GLN A 96 13.92 11.97 2.53
C GLN A 96 14.49 11.11 1.41
N SER A 97 13.86 9.97 1.08
CA SER A 97 14.33 9.12 0.01
C SER A 97 14.18 9.80 -1.35
N HIS A 98 15.23 9.75 -2.17
CA HIS A 98 15.17 10.21 -3.56
C HIS A 98 14.09 9.49 -4.38
N LEU A 99 13.72 8.26 -4.00
CA LEU A 99 12.68 7.47 -4.66
C LEU A 99 11.27 8.08 -4.50
N LEU A 100 11.05 8.93 -3.49
CA LEU A 100 9.76 9.58 -3.27
C LEU A 100 9.35 10.45 -4.45
N THR A 101 10.24 11.33 -4.91
CA THR A 101 9.97 12.20 -6.07
C THR A 101 9.60 11.38 -7.29
N TYR A 102 10.37 10.33 -7.59
CA TYR A 102 10.11 9.46 -8.74
C TYR A 102 8.81 8.65 -8.62
N ALA A 103 8.42 8.23 -7.41
CA ALA A 103 7.14 7.57 -7.19
C ALA A 103 5.96 8.52 -7.47
N LEU A 104 6.04 9.74 -6.94
CA LEU A 104 5.01 10.77 -7.12
C LEU A 104 4.91 11.22 -8.58
N ASP A 105 6.05 11.35 -9.27
CA ASP A 105 6.13 11.76 -10.67
C ASP A 105 5.68 10.64 -11.62
N ALA A 106 5.87 9.38 -11.26
CA ALA A 106 5.33 8.25 -12.00
C ALA A 106 3.79 8.12 -11.91
N GLY A 107 3.15 8.90 -11.03
CA GLY A 107 1.70 8.88 -10.83
C GLY A 107 1.23 7.86 -9.78
N ALA A 108 2.04 7.55 -8.76
CA ALA A 108 1.56 6.77 -7.62
C ALA A 108 0.36 7.45 -6.95
N GLY A 109 -0.75 6.73 -6.80
CA GLY A 109 -1.95 7.22 -6.13
C GLY A 109 -1.80 7.32 -4.60
N GLY A 110 -0.79 6.68 -4.04
CA GLY A 110 -0.47 6.84 -2.62
C GLY A 110 0.95 6.43 -2.27
N ILE A 111 1.43 7.00 -1.17
CA ILE A 111 2.74 6.73 -0.61
C ILE A 111 2.58 6.17 0.80
N ILE A 112 3.26 5.06 1.07
CA ILE A 112 3.39 4.47 2.41
C ILE A 112 4.76 4.84 2.95
N PHE A 113 4.78 5.41 4.16
CA PHE A 113 5.99 5.74 4.88
C PHE A 113 6.21 4.78 6.06
N PRO A 114 7.28 3.95 6.04
CA PRO A 114 7.71 3.17 7.18
C PRO A 114 8.37 4.07 8.23
N HIS A 115 8.57 3.53 9.44
CA HIS A 115 9.35 4.12 10.52
C HIS A 115 8.88 5.52 10.96
N ILE A 116 7.57 5.78 10.94
CA ILE A 116 6.97 7.02 11.46
C ILE A 116 6.60 6.82 12.92
N ASP A 117 7.39 7.40 13.80
CA ASP A 117 7.27 7.32 15.26
C ASP A 117 6.64 8.57 15.88
N THR A 118 6.67 9.73 15.21
CA THR A 118 6.19 11.00 15.76
C THR A 118 5.27 11.76 14.80
N PRO A 119 4.37 12.64 15.31
CA PRO A 119 3.53 13.48 14.46
C PRO A 119 4.36 14.44 13.58
N GLU A 120 5.55 14.87 14.01
CA GLU A 120 6.44 15.71 13.21
C GLU A 120 6.95 14.97 11.98
N GLN A 121 7.35 13.70 12.14
CA GLN A 121 7.75 12.85 11.01
C GLN A 121 6.58 12.61 10.04
N ALA A 122 5.37 12.43 10.56
CA ALA A 122 4.17 12.32 9.73
C ALA A 122 3.88 13.63 8.97
N ALA A 123 4.04 14.79 9.61
CA ALA A 123 3.85 16.09 8.98
C ALA A 123 4.91 16.35 7.89
N GLU A 124 6.15 15.95 8.12
CA GLU A 124 7.22 15.99 7.13
C GLU A 124 6.89 15.12 5.91
N ALA A 125 6.43 13.88 6.14
CA ALA A 125 6.01 12.98 5.09
C ALA A 125 4.87 13.58 4.23
N VAL A 126 3.86 14.18 4.87
CA VAL A 126 2.79 14.91 4.17
C VAL A 126 3.35 16.06 3.36
N SER A 127 4.19 16.91 3.96
CA SER A 127 4.79 18.07 3.30
C SER A 127 5.55 17.67 2.02
N LYS A 128 6.32 16.59 2.06
CA LYS A 128 7.06 16.10 0.87
C LYS A 128 6.17 15.55 -0.25
N CYS A 129 4.91 15.23 0.05
CA CYS A 129 3.92 14.78 -0.94
C CYS A 129 3.02 15.90 -1.47
N ARG A 130 3.18 17.15 -1.02
CA ARG A 130 2.31 18.29 -1.39
C ARG A 130 3.12 19.43 -1.96
N TYR A 131 2.59 20.13 -2.96
CA TYR A 131 3.23 21.34 -3.46
C TYR A 131 3.05 22.52 -2.50
N ALA A 132 3.85 23.58 -2.68
CA ALA A 132 3.89 24.73 -1.78
C ALA A 132 2.54 25.46 -1.59
N TYR A 133 1.72 25.55 -2.63
CA TYR A 133 0.39 26.17 -2.52
C TYR A 133 -0.61 25.31 -1.71
N SER A 134 -0.31 24.03 -1.48
CA SER A 134 -1.04 23.13 -0.58
C SER A 134 -0.36 22.99 0.78
N GLY A 135 0.64 23.83 1.08
CA GLY A 135 1.37 23.83 2.35
C GLY A 135 2.50 22.81 2.47
N GLY A 136 2.99 22.26 1.36
CA GLY A 136 4.10 21.31 1.35
C GLY A 136 5.41 21.83 0.73
N ASP A 137 6.31 20.90 0.41
CA ASP A 137 7.67 21.14 -0.11
C ASP A 137 8.00 20.20 -1.29
N ARG A 138 6.99 19.72 -2.01
CA ARG A 138 7.18 18.93 -3.24
C ARG A 138 7.71 19.83 -4.36
N SER A 139 8.80 19.39 -5.01
CA SER A 139 9.34 20.04 -6.21
C SER A 139 8.53 19.71 -7.46
N LEU A 140 8.45 20.65 -8.39
CA LEU A 140 7.85 20.47 -9.70
C LEU A 140 8.84 19.77 -10.65
N ALA A 141 8.35 18.78 -11.40
CA ALA A 141 9.13 18.06 -12.42
C ALA A 141 8.66 18.46 -13.83
N PRO A 142 9.43 19.26 -14.58
CA PRO A 142 8.95 19.89 -15.82
C PRO A 142 8.78 18.92 -17.01
N ALA A 143 9.37 17.72 -16.94
CA ALA A 143 9.42 16.77 -18.05
C ALA A 143 8.58 15.49 -17.80
N VAL A 144 7.69 15.52 -16.80
CA VAL A 144 6.86 14.36 -16.42
C VAL A 144 5.53 14.34 -17.16
N LEU A 145 4.92 15.51 -17.37
CA LEU A 145 3.67 15.66 -18.10
C LEU A 145 3.87 16.57 -19.32
N VAL A 146 3.06 16.34 -20.35
CA VAL A 146 3.09 17.10 -21.60
C VAL A 146 1.90 18.07 -21.58
N PRO A 147 2.15 19.40 -21.62
CA PRO A 147 1.10 20.41 -21.58
C PRO A 147 0.03 20.23 -22.66
N GLY A 148 -1.24 20.20 -22.24
CA GLY A 148 -2.41 20.00 -23.11
C GLY A 148 -2.61 18.55 -23.57
N VAL A 149 -1.79 17.60 -23.11
CA VAL A 149 -1.84 16.20 -23.56
C VAL A 149 -2.02 15.23 -22.38
N THR A 150 -1.13 15.29 -21.38
CA THR A 150 -1.17 14.35 -20.23
C THR A 150 -1.38 15.03 -18.88
N ASP A 151 -1.35 16.36 -18.83
CA ASP A 151 -1.60 17.21 -17.66
C ASP A 151 -3.08 17.58 -17.48
N VAL A 152 -3.97 16.63 -17.76
CA VAL A 152 -5.43 16.83 -17.75
C VAL A 152 -5.93 17.17 -16.35
N ALA A 153 -6.81 18.17 -16.24
CA ALA A 153 -7.47 18.54 -15.00
C ALA A 153 -8.94 18.89 -15.25
N PRO A 154 -9.84 18.71 -14.27
CA PRO A 154 -11.21 19.20 -14.35
C PRO A 154 -11.26 20.72 -14.64
N PRO A 155 -12.29 21.22 -15.35
CA PRO A 155 -12.45 22.64 -15.63
C PRO A 155 -12.35 23.50 -14.37
N GLY A 156 -11.56 24.58 -14.43
CA GLY A 156 -11.33 25.48 -13.30
C GLY A 156 -10.32 24.98 -12.26
N SER A 157 -9.59 23.88 -12.55
CA SER A 157 -8.50 23.38 -11.71
C SER A 157 -7.21 23.22 -12.52
N PHE A 158 -6.11 22.96 -11.82
CA PHE A 158 -4.80 22.66 -12.40
C PHE A 158 -4.32 21.31 -11.88
N HIS A 159 -3.52 20.61 -12.68
CA HIS A 159 -3.22 19.19 -12.45
C HIS A 159 -2.44 18.94 -11.17
N GLU A 160 -1.56 19.85 -10.77
CA GLU A 160 -0.78 19.72 -9.56
C GLU A 160 -1.69 19.77 -8.31
N GLY A 161 -2.72 20.63 -8.32
CA GLY A 161 -3.72 20.72 -7.25
C GLY A 161 -4.68 19.52 -7.23
N VAL A 162 -4.92 18.89 -8.38
CA VAL A 162 -5.63 17.59 -8.46
C VAL A 162 -4.74 16.49 -7.89
N ALA A 163 -3.45 16.47 -8.21
CA ALA A 163 -2.52 15.49 -7.70
C ALA A 163 -2.42 15.56 -6.16
N ASP A 164 -2.27 16.75 -5.59
CA ASP A 164 -2.22 16.95 -4.14
C ASP A 164 -3.47 16.45 -3.41
N LYS A 165 -4.65 16.56 -4.04
CA LYS A 165 -5.91 16.03 -3.49
C LYS A 165 -6.01 14.51 -3.63
N ASN A 166 -5.50 13.95 -4.72
CA ASN A 166 -5.64 12.54 -5.05
C ASN A 166 -4.66 11.64 -4.27
N ILE A 167 -3.43 12.10 -4.07
CA ILE A 167 -2.34 11.31 -3.49
C ILE A 167 -2.60 11.06 -2.00
N ALA A 168 -2.78 9.80 -1.63
CA ALA A 168 -2.89 9.41 -0.23
C ALA A 168 -1.52 9.32 0.46
N VAL A 169 -1.42 9.83 1.68
CA VAL A 169 -0.27 9.59 2.57
C VAL A 169 -0.69 8.59 3.66
N ILE A 170 -0.02 7.44 3.70
CA ILE A 170 -0.27 6.37 4.66
C ILE A 170 0.99 6.19 5.52
N VAL A 171 0.83 6.19 6.84
CA VAL A 171 1.96 6.07 7.77
C VAL A 171 1.93 4.71 8.46
N GLN A 172 3.06 4.01 8.46
CA GLN A 172 3.17 2.67 9.01
C GLN A 172 3.52 2.74 10.51
N ILE A 173 2.60 2.26 11.34
CA ILE A 173 2.77 2.10 12.78
C ILE A 173 3.38 0.73 13.06
N GLU A 174 4.65 0.73 13.45
CA GLU A 174 5.45 -0.49 13.53
C GLU A 174 6.50 -0.50 14.65
N SER A 175 6.42 0.46 15.56
CA SER A 175 7.25 0.50 16.77
C SER A 175 6.36 0.80 17.99
N PRO A 176 6.85 0.52 19.21
CA PRO A 176 6.15 0.93 20.43
C PRO A 176 5.93 2.44 20.50
N LEU A 177 6.92 3.24 20.08
CA LEU A 177 6.81 4.71 20.10
C LEU A 177 5.75 5.22 19.12
N ALA A 178 5.70 4.65 17.92
CA ALA A 178 4.65 4.93 16.94
C ALA A 178 3.26 4.57 17.48
N LEU A 179 3.16 3.46 18.22
CA LEU A 179 1.90 3.03 18.83
C LEU A 179 1.46 4.01 19.94
N ASP A 180 2.37 4.43 20.82
CA ASP A 180 2.12 5.42 21.87
C ASP A 180 1.68 6.77 21.27
N ASN A 181 2.29 7.17 20.14
CA ASN A 181 1.99 8.40 19.43
C ASN A 181 0.88 8.26 18.38
N ALA A 182 0.24 7.09 18.23
CA ALA A 182 -0.66 6.80 17.11
C ALA A 182 -1.83 7.80 17.00
N ASP A 183 -2.32 8.29 18.13
CA ASP A 183 -3.39 9.31 18.16
C ASP A 183 -2.92 10.65 17.57
N ALA A 184 -1.76 11.13 17.99
CA ALA A 184 -1.18 12.38 17.50
C ALA A 184 -0.79 12.26 16.02
N ILE A 185 -0.22 11.13 15.61
CA ILE A 185 0.11 10.82 14.22
C ILE A 185 -1.15 10.83 13.33
N ALA A 186 -2.23 10.17 13.77
CA ALA A 186 -3.48 10.13 13.04
C ALA A 186 -4.16 11.50 12.90
N ALA A 187 -3.93 12.40 13.87
CA ALA A 187 -4.47 13.76 13.87
C ALA A 187 -3.75 14.72 12.90
N VAL A 188 -2.57 14.34 12.37
CA VAL A 188 -1.81 15.20 11.45
C VAL A 188 -2.60 15.47 10.17
N PRO A 189 -2.83 16.75 9.80
CA PRO A 189 -3.50 17.09 8.55
C PRO A 189 -2.76 16.50 7.34
N GLY A 190 -3.51 15.88 6.44
CA GLY A 190 -2.96 15.24 5.24
C GLY A 190 -2.54 13.78 5.42
N VAL A 191 -2.50 13.23 6.64
CA VAL A 191 -2.44 11.77 6.83
C VAL A 191 -3.79 11.18 6.44
N ASN A 192 -3.79 10.29 5.45
CA ASN A 192 -5.00 9.69 4.89
C ASN A 192 -5.31 8.31 5.48
N GLY A 193 -4.33 7.62 6.07
CA GLY A 193 -4.53 6.30 6.68
C GLY A 193 -3.33 5.86 7.51
N LEU A 194 -3.52 4.83 8.33
CA LEU A 194 -2.45 4.18 9.08
C LEU A 194 -2.26 2.75 8.57
N MET A 195 -1.03 2.25 8.60
CA MET A 195 -0.73 0.86 8.27
C MET A 195 -0.14 0.15 9.48
N LEU A 196 -0.63 -1.05 9.80
CA LEU A 196 0.01 -1.90 10.80
C LEU A 196 1.23 -2.61 10.18
N GLY A 197 2.43 -2.24 10.60
CA GLY A 197 3.67 -2.95 10.27
C GLY A 197 3.89 -4.13 11.21
N ALA A 198 3.06 -5.18 11.08
CA ALA A 198 3.03 -6.28 12.06
C ALA A 198 4.37 -7.02 12.23
N GLY A 199 5.17 -7.12 11.16
CA GLY A 199 6.47 -7.77 11.20
C GLY A 199 7.47 -7.02 12.09
N ASP A 200 7.69 -5.74 11.81
CA ASP A 200 8.62 -4.91 12.57
C ASP A 200 8.10 -4.62 13.98
N LEU A 201 6.78 -4.45 14.17
CA LEU A 201 6.21 -4.28 15.51
C LEU A 201 6.45 -5.51 16.39
N ARG A 202 6.33 -6.71 15.83
CA ARG A 202 6.64 -7.97 16.52
C ARG A 202 8.10 -8.02 16.96
N VAL A 203 9.02 -7.62 16.08
CA VAL A 203 10.45 -7.54 16.41
C VAL A 203 10.69 -6.50 17.52
N ALA A 204 10.11 -5.31 17.39
CA ALA A 204 10.28 -4.21 18.34
C ALA A 204 9.71 -4.53 19.73
N LEU A 205 8.59 -5.27 19.79
CA LEU A 205 7.98 -5.75 21.04
C LEU A 205 8.64 -7.02 21.62
N ARG A 206 9.69 -7.52 20.94
CA ARG A 206 10.43 -8.74 21.30
C ARG A 206 9.53 -9.98 21.40
N CYS A 207 8.51 -10.04 20.55
CA CYS A 207 7.66 -11.22 20.43
C CYS A 207 8.40 -12.31 19.62
N PRO A 208 8.18 -13.60 19.90
CA PRO A 208 8.85 -14.69 19.19
C PRO A 208 8.49 -14.72 17.70
N PRO A 209 9.28 -15.38 16.83
CA PRO A 209 8.86 -15.65 15.46
C PRO A 209 7.55 -16.45 15.44
N ARG A 210 6.71 -16.21 14.44
CA ARG A 210 5.41 -16.89 14.27
C ARG A 210 5.37 -17.69 12.96
N GLY A 211 4.99 -18.96 13.05
CA GLY A 211 4.71 -19.83 11.93
C GLY A 211 3.29 -19.65 11.36
N ALA A 212 3.00 -20.32 10.26
CA ALA A 212 1.65 -20.36 9.73
C ALA A 212 0.76 -21.24 10.62
N GLY A 213 -0.35 -20.68 11.14
CA GLY A 213 -1.31 -21.38 12.00
C GLY A 213 -1.16 -21.07 13.48
N ASP A 214 -0.03 -20.53 13.91
CA ASP A 214 0.21 -20.16 15.30
C ASP A 214 -0.72 -19.00 15.75
N PRO A 215 -1.21 -19.00 17.00
CA PRO A 215 -2.00 -17.89 17.53
C PRO A 215 -1.22 -16.58 17.52
N GLU A 216 -1.94 -15.47 17.41
CA GLU A 216 -1.33 -14.14 17.47
C GLU A 216 -0.93 -13.79 18.92
N ASP A 217 0.16 -13.06 19.09
CA ASP A 217 0.63 -12.65 20.42
C ASP A 217 -0.30 -11.59 21.01
N GLN A 218 -0.57 -11.68 22.32
CA GLN A 218 -1.46 -10.73 22.99
C GLN A 218 -1.02 -9.27 22.80
N LYS A 219 0.30 -9.00 22.83
CA LYS A 219 0.83 -7.64 22.58
C LYS A 219 0.49 -7.11 21.18
N ILE A 220 0.40 -7.98 20.18
CA ILE A 220 0.02 -7.61 18.81
C ILE A 220 -1.49 -7.39 18.74
N LEU A 221 -2.29 -8.23 19.40
CA LEU A 221 -3.74 -8.05 19.50
C LEU A 221 -4.08 -6.72 20.21
N ASP A 222 -3.38 -6.38 21.29
CA ASP A 222 -3.55 -5.12 22.01
C ASP A 222 -3.21 -3.92 21.12
N ALA A 223 -2.14 -4.02 20.33
CA ALA A 223 -1.76 -2.99 19.36
C ALA A 223 -2.80 -2.83 18.24
N ILE A 224 -3.36 -3.94 17.74
CA ILE A 224 -4.48 -3.94 16.78
C ILE A 224 -5.68 -3.21 17.38
N ASP A 225 -6.09 -3.58 18.60
CA ASP A 225 -7.24 -2.96 19.28
C ASP A 225 -7.03 -1.45 19.51
N GLN A 226 -5.81 -1.04 19.85
CA GLN A 226 -5.45 0.36 19.98
C GLN A 226 -5.56 1.10 18.64
N LEU A 227 -5.02 0.54 17.55
CA LEU A 227 -5.10 1.12 16.22
C LEU A 227 -6.55 1.22 15.72
N VAL A 228 -7.39 0.22 15.98
CA VAL A 228 -8.83 0.26 15.63
C VAL A 228 -9.52 1.41 16.37
N LYS A 229 -9.21 1.65 17.64
CA LYS A 229 -9.76 2.78 18.40
C LYS A 229 -9.30 4.13 17.82
N VAL A 230 -8.02 4.26 17.47
CA VAL A 230 -7.44 5.47 16.85
C VAL A 230 -8.08 5.73 15.49
N SER A 231 -8.17 4.69 14.65
CA SER A 231 -8.82 4.73 13.33
C SER A 231 -10.23 5.28 13.40
N ARG A 232 -11.07 4.74 14.29
CA ARG A 232 -12.46 5.19 14.47
C ARG A 232 -12.56 6.63 14.98
N ARG A 233 -11.68 7.02 15.90
CA ARG A 233 -11.66 8.38 16.48
C ARG A 233 -11.33 9.43 15.41
N HIS A 234 -10.34 9.16 14.57
CA HIS A 234 -9.82 10.12 13.57
C HIS A 234 -10.37 9.90 12.17
N GLN A 235 -11.26 8.92 11.98
CA GLN A 235 -11.78 8.49 10.68
C GLN A 235 -10.66 8.20 9.67
N LYS A 236 -9.64 7.46 10.13
CA LYS A 236 -8.48 7.06 9.32
C LYS A 236 -8.55 5.57 9.02
N PRO A 237 -8.66 5.14 7.75
CA PRO A 237 -8.66 3.73 7.40
C PRO A 237 -7.35 3.05 7.81
N LEU A 238 -7.44 1.76 8.11
CA LEU A 238 -6.31 0.92 8.47
C LEU A 238 -5.88 0.00 7.31
N ALA A 239 -4.57 -0.10 7.12
CA ALA A 239 -3.93 -0.99 6.16
C ALA A 239 -3.15 -2.11 6.84
N VAL A 240 -3.11 -3.31 6.26
CA VAL A 240 -2.31 -4.43 6.78
C VAL A 240 -1.94 -5.43 5.69
N VAL A 241 -0.79 -6.07 5.86
CA VAL A 241 -0.37 -7.23 5.06
C VAL A 241 -0.92 -8.51 5.68
N THR A 242 -1.76 -9.24 4.94
CA THR A 242 -2.49 -10.41 5.46
C THR A 242 -1.81 -11.74 5.15
N CYS A 243 -0.65 -11.77 4.48
CA CYS A 243 0.03 -12.99 4.01
C CYS A 243 0.18 -14.09 5.08
N LYS A 244 0.38 -13.69 6.34
CA LYS A 244 0.61 -14.59 7.49
C LYS A 244 -0.58 -14.64 8.45
N VAL A 245 -1.69 -13.97 8.14
CA VAL A 245 -2.89 -14.00 8.96
C VAL A 245 -3.52 -15.39 8.85
N SER A 246 -3.33 -16.21 9.88
CA SER A 246 -3.71 -17.62 9.97
C SER A 246 -4.33 -17.90 11.34
N GLY A 247 -5.25 -18.87 11.42
CA GLY A 247 -5.93 -19.24 12.67
C GLY A 247 -7.30 -18.57 12.90
N THR A 248 -7.82 -18.72 14.12
CA THR A 248 -9.18 -18.34 14.57
C THR A 248 -9.35 -16.84 14.92
N SER A 249 -8.26 -16.09 15.14
CA SER A 249 -8.31 -14.66 15.47
C SER A 249 -8.17 -13.77 14.22
N ARG A 250 -9.22 -13.74 13.40
CA ARG A 250 -9.27 -12.93 12.15
C ARG A 250 -10.41 -11.91 12.13
N THR A 251 -11.25 -11.90 13.17
CA THR A 251 -12.44 -11.04 13.24
C THR A 251 -12.11 -9.56 13.21
N TRP A 252 -10.91 -9.17 13.63
CA TRP A 252 -10.40 -7.79 13.57
C TRP A 252 -10.13 -7.30 12.14
N LEU A 253 -9.98 -8.17 11.14
CA LEU A 253 -9.77 -7.75 9.75
C LEU A 253 -10.95 -6.94 9.18
N LYS A 254 -12.17 -7.13 9.73
CA LYS A 254 -13.34 -6.31 9.36
C LYS A 254 -13.14 -4.82 9.63
N ASP A 255 -12.23 -4.49 10.54
CA ASP A 255 -11.91 -3.11 10.94
C ASP A 255 -10.79 -2.50 10.08
N PHE A 256 -10.21 -3.25 9.13
CA PHE A 256 -9.17 -2.81 8.21
C PHE A 256 -9.70 -2.63 6.79
N GLN A 257 -9.47 -1.46 6.20
CA GLN A 257 -10.02 -1.08 4.90
C GLN A 257 -9.04 -1.36 3.76
N LEU A 258 -7.74 -1.52 4.01
CA LEU A 258 -6.75 -1.82 2.98
C LEU A 258 -6.06 -3.14 3.28
N LEU A 259 -6.38 -4.16 2.49
CA LEU A 259 -5.90 -5.52 2.72
C LEU A 259 -4.93 -5.93 1.61
N MET A 260 -3.65 -6.06 1.96
CA MET A 260 -2.63 -6.60 1.06
C MET A 260 -2.60 -8.12 1.22
N LEU A 261 -3.22 -8.82 0.27
CA LEU A 261 -3.55 -10.23 0.39
C LEU A 261 -2.31 -11.14 0.39
N THR A 262 -1.38 -10.85 -0.51
CA THR A 262 -0.15 -11.62 -0.74
C THR A 262 0.91 -10.73 -1.38
N SER A 263 2.09 -11.29 -1.65
CA SER A 263 3.01 -10.74 -2.65
C SER A 263 3.18 -11.71 -3.82
N ASP A 264 3.62 -11.18 -4.95
CA ASP A 264 4.06 -11.99 -6.09
C ASP A 264 5.09 -13.06 -5.69
N TYR A 265 6.09 -12.69 -4.88
CA TYR A 265 7.13 -13.59 -4.38
C TYR A 265 6.53 -14.76 -3.60
N PHE A 266 5.68 -14.48 -2.60
CA PHE A 266 5.06 -15.56 -1.80
C PHE A 266 4.17 -16.45 -2.65
N SER A 267 3.49 -15.88 -3.64
CA SER A 267 2.59 -16.62 -4.53
C SER A 267 3.37 -17.55 -5.47
N VAL A 268 4.49 -17.09 -6.02
CA VAL A 268 5.41 -17.90 -6.83
C VAL A 268 5.99 -19.05 -6.00
N VAL A 269 6.50 -18.75 -4.80
CA VAL A 269 7.04 -19.78 -3.89
C VAL A 269 5.98 -20.83 -3.55
N LYS A 270 4.77 -20.39 -3.18
CA LYS A 270 3.66 -21.30 -2.87
C LYS A 270 3.31 -22.17 -4.07
N GLY A 271 3.10 -21.58 -5.24
CA GLY A 271 2.71 -22.30 -6.45
C GLY A 271 3.74 -23.35 -6.87
N HIS A 272 5.03 -23.03 -6.84
CA HIS A 272 6.09 -24.00 -7.15
C HIS A 272 6.21 -25.12 -6.12
N LYS A 273 6.08 -24.81 -4.82
CA LYS A 273 6.09 -25.84 -3.76
C LYS A 273 4.94 -26.83 -3.93
N GLU A 274 3.72 -26.33 -4.15
CA GLU A 274 2.56 -27.19 -4.34
C GLU A 274 2.64 -28.01 -5.63
N ALA A 275 3.12 -27.43 -6.73
CA ALA A 275 3.31 -28.16 -7.98
C ALA A 275 4.35 -29.28 -7.86
N LEU A 276 5.47 -29.00 -7.17
CA LEU A 276 6.50 -29.99 -6.90
C LEU A 276 5.97 -31.13 -6.02
N ALA A 277 5.30 -30.80 -4.90
CA ALA A 277 4.74 -31.79 -3.99
C ALA A 277 3.73 -32.70 -4.71
N ARG A 278 2.78 -32.12 -5.45
CA ARG A 278 1.80 -32.89 -6.23
C ARG A 278 2.45 -33.87 -7.19
N MET A 279 3.45 -33.44 -7.95
CA MET A 279 4.13 -34.33 -8.90
C MET A 279 4.92 -35.42 -8.20
N THR A 280 5.57 -35.12 -7.07
CA THR A 280 6.27 -36.11 -6.26
C THR A 280 5.32 -37.18 -5.72
N GLU A 281 4.17 -36.77 -5.18
CA GLU A 281 3.11 -37.69 -4.71
C GLU A 281 2.57 -38.56 -5.86
N THR A 282 2.22 -37.96 -7.00
CA THR A 282 1.75 -38.69 -8.19
C THR A 282 2.76 -39.73 -8.66
N LEU A 283 4.07 -39.41 -8.66
CA LEU A 283 5.10 -40.36 -9.06
C LEU A 283 5.23 -41.53 -8.07
N ALA A 284 5.06 -41.29 -6.77
CA ALA A 284 5.08 -42.34 -5.75
C ALA A 284 3.91 -43.32 -5.96
N GLU A 285 2.69 -42.80 -6.16
CA GLU A 285 1.50 -43.62 -6.41
C GLU A 285 1.63 -44.48 -7.68
N VAL A 286 2.15 -43.90 -8.78
CA VAL A 286 2.35 -44.63 -10.04
C VAL A 286 3.43 -45.71 -9.92
N GLN A 287 4.42 -45.53 -9.05
CA GLN A 287 5.46 -46.54 -8.79
C GLN A 287 4.97 -47.68 -7.92
N GLU A 288 4.11 -47.41 -6.92
CA GLU A 288 3.49 -48.44 -6.09
C GLU A 288 2.54 -49.35 -6.88
N LEU A 289 1.82 -48.81 -7.87
CA LEU A 289 0.95 -49.60 -8.77
C LEU A 289 1.69 -50.59 -9.69
N LYS A 290 3.02 -50.48 -9.81
CA LYS A 290 3.85 -51.37 -10.65
C LYS A 290 4.45 -52.55 -9.88
N ASN A 291 4.28 -52.60 -8.56
CA ASN A 291 4.72 -53.67 -7.68
C ASN A 291 3.53 -54.49 -7.17
#